data_AF-A0A345QUV2-F1
#
_entry.id   AF-A0A345QUV2-F1
#
_cell.length_a   1.000
_cell.length_b   1.000
_cell.length_c   1.000
_cell.angle_alpha   90.00
_cell.angle_beta   90.00
_cell.angle_gamma   90.00
#
_symmetry.space_group_name_H-M   'P 1'
#
loop_
_entity.id
_entity.type
_entity.pdbx_description
1 polymer ?
#
loop_
_entity_poly.entity_id
_entity_poly.type
_entity_poly.pdbx_seq_one_letter_code
_entity_poly.pdbx_strand_id
1 'polypeptide(L)'
;MIAVKSGAQESLLEVYMSAPITDKDYSDVLMPALDAALAQGEKVRMLVVLNAGLTDFTMGALWDDAKLGVSNWSGFERVAIVTANTAMARMVRAFSILMPCPVSVFGKKAEDEARLWLFESLGAIHQTDLGSGTLHVELLGKVGADVYASETENLNAFIRKNDRFRLLLDIRRFDGWQGLGAMAAHFHLVRDHVGQLDRAAVVGDSRWEAMVVQVVKRLIGQEARYFGNNDLEAAKAWIKTD
;
A
#
# COMPACT_ATOMS: atom_id res chain seq x y z
N MET A 1 -23.11 -5.70 -19.63
CA MET A 1 -22.08 -6.26 -20.51
C MET A 1 -20.73 -6.02 -19.89
N ILE A 2 -20.07 -7.10 -19.47
CA ILE A 2 -18.67 -7.10 -19.04
C ILE A 2 -17.82 -7.74 -20.14
N ALA A 3 -16.71 -7.08 -20.48
CA ALA A 3 -15.68 -7.64 -21.33
C ALA A 3 -14.35 -7.59 -20.60
N VAL A 4 -13.59 -8.68 -20.67
CA VAL A 4 -12.27 -8.77 -20.05
C VAL A 4 -11.21 -8.88 -21.14
N LYS A 5 -10.13 -8.13 -20.98
CA LYS A 5 -8.91 -8.25 -21.80
C LYS A 5 -7.75 -8.58 -20.87
N SER A 6 -7.00 -9.60 -21.24
CA SER A 6 -5.66 -9.79 -20.69
C SER A 6 -4.80 -8.63 -21.20
N GLY A 7 -4.22 -7.86 -20.29
CA GLY A 7 -3.32 -6.76 -20.65
C GLY A 7 -2.10 -7.27 -21.42
N ALA A 8 -1.43 -6.37 -22.14
CA ALA A 8 -0.16 -6.69 -22.83
C ALA A 8 1.00 -6.93 -21.84
N GLN A 9 0.82 -6.59 -20.56
CA GLN A 9 1.78 -6.78 -19.48
C GLN A 9 1.29 -7.91 -18.55
N GLU A 10 2.23 -8.75 -18.11
CA GLU A 10 1.97 -9.81 -17.12
C GLU A 10 1.29 -9.20 -15.87
N SER A 11 0.36 -9.93 -15.26
CA SER A 11 -0.48 -9.55 -14.10
C SER A 11 -1.58 -8.48 -14.28
N LEU A 12 -1.79 -7.90 -15.47
CA LEU A 12 -2.87 -6.91 -15.71
C LEU A 12 -4.18 -7.55 -16.22
N LEU A 13 -5.26 -7.35 -15.47
CA LEU A 13 -6.63 -7.68 -15.86
C LEU A 13 -7.40 -6.40 -16.21
N GLU A 14 -7.75 -6.20 -17.47
CA GLU A 14 -8.58 -5.05 -17.88
C GLU A 14 -10.04 -5.45 -18.05
N VAL A 15 -10.94 -4.79 -17.34
CA VAL A 15 -12.37 -5.06 -17.30
C VAL A 15 -13.14 -3.84 -17.82
N TYR A 16 -13.91 -4.02 -18.88
CA TYR A 16 -14.72 -2.99 -19.49
C TYR A 16 -16.18 -3.29 -19.21
N MET A 17 -16.86 -2.36 -18.53
CA MET A 17 -18.25 -2.55 -18.11
C MET A 17 -19.13 -1.50 -18.78
N SER A 18 -20.14 -1.96 -19.53
CA SER A 18 -21.13 -1.11 -20.19
C SER A 18 -22.54 -1.61 -19.88
N ALA A 19 -23.45 -0.66 -19.65
CA ALA A 19 -24.85 -0.94 -19.35
C ALA A 19 -25.58 -1.65 -20.51
N PRO A 20 -26.60 -2.48 -20.23
CA PRO A 20 -27.01 -2.93 -18.89
C PRO A 20 -26.03 -3.98 -18.34
N ILE A 21 -25.73 -3.95 -17.03
CA ILE A 21 -24.86 -4.94 -16.37
C ILE A 21 -25.72 -5.90 -15.55
N THR A 22 -25.55 -7.21 -15.79
CA THR A 22 -26.37 -8.28 -15.22
C THR A 22 -25.53 -9.26 -14.41
N ASP A 23 -26.16 -10.06 -13.54
CA ASP A 23 -25.46 -11.08 -12.73
C ASP A 23 -24.69 -12.09 -13.59
N LYS A 24 -25.19 -12.41 -14.79
CA LYS A 24 -24.52 -13.30 -15.74
C LYS A 24 -23.22 -12.71 -16.27
N ASP A 25 -23.16 -11.40 -16.47
CA ASP A 25 -21.91 -10.75 -16.85
C ASP A 25 -20.81 -10.97 -15.78
N TYR A 26 -21.19 -11.05 -14.50
CA TYR A 26 -20.28 -11.34 -13.42
C TYR A 26 -19.89 -12.83 -13.38
N SER A 27 -20.87 -13.73 -13.31
CA SER A 27 -20.63 -15.18 -13.15
C SER A 27 -19.94 -15.80 -14.35
N ASP A 28 -20.26 -15.35 -15.56
CA ASP A 28 -19.83 -16.01 -16.79
C ASP A 28 -18.57 -15.37 -17.38
N VAL A 29 -18.23 -14.13 -16.97
CA VAL A 29 -17.11 -13.36 -17.54
C VAL A 29 -16.13 -12.88 -16.49
N LEU A 30 -16.57 -12.05 -15.52
CA LEU A 30 -15.64 -11.42 -14.57
C LEU A 30 -15.00 -12.44 -13.62
N MET A 31 -15.81 -13.28 -12.98
CA MET A 31 -15.33 -14.20 -11.95
C MET A 31 -14.35 -15.25 -12.53
N PRO A 32 -14.65 -15.92 -13.67
CA PRO A 32 -13.70 -16.87 -14.25
C PRO A 32 -12.37 -16.22 -14.66
N ALA A 33 -12.42 -14.99 -15.19
CA ALA A 33 -11.20 -14.29 -15.59
C ALA A 33 -10.36 -13.85 -14.38
N LEU A 34 -11.02 -13.46 -13.29
CA LEU A 34 -10.35 -13.14 -12.04
C LEU A 34 -9.71 -14.38 -11.41
N ASP A 35 -10.43 -15.50 -11.35
CA ASP A 35 -9.91 -16.76 -10.83
C ASP A 35 -8.69 -17.23 -11.64
N ALA A 36 -8.75 -17.11 -12.96
CA ALA A 36 -7.63 -17.44 -13.84
C ALA A 36 -6.41 -16.53 -13.64
N ALA A 37 -6.62 -15.24 -13.34
CA ALA A 37 -5.54 -14.30 -13.04
C ALA A 37 -4.91 -14.61 -11.67
N LEU A 38 -5.72 -14.87 -10.64
CA LEU A 38 -5.25 -15.20 -9.29
C LEU A 38 -4.51 -16.55 -9.24
N ALA A 39 -4.91 -17.52 -10.07
CA ALA A 39 -4.26 -18.84 -10.14
C ALA A 39 -2.82 -18.80 -10.69
N GLN A 40 -2.41 -17.72 -11.38
CA GLN A 40 -1.05 -17.58 -11.91
C GLN A 40 0.01 -17.36 -10.81
N GLY A 41 -0.41 -17.05 -9.58
CA GLY A 41 0.49 -16.89 -8.43
C GLY A 41 1.13 -15.50 -8.30
N GLU A 42 0.99 -14.63 -9.30
CA GLU A 42 1.33 -13.22 -9.21
C GLU A 42 0.16 -12.40 -8.67
N LYS A 43 0.46 -11.25 -8.05
CA LYS A 43 -0.59 -10.34 -7.59
C LYS A 43 -1.24 -9.65 -8.78
N VAL A 44 -2.58 -9.68 -8.83
CA VAL A 44 -3.40 -9.13 -9.90
C VAL A 44 -3.47 -7.61 -9.77
N ARG A 45 -3.12 -6.91 -10.86
CA ARG A 45 -3.43 -5.49 -11.08
C ARG A 45 -4.68 -5.43 -11.93
N MET A 46 -5.69 -4.69 -11.51
CA MET A 46 -6.96 -4.64 -12.23
C MET A 46 -7.30 -3.22 -12.67
N LEU A 47 -7.54 -3.03 -13.97
CA LEU A 47 -8.15 -1.81 -14.51
C LEU A 47 -9.62 -2.06 -14.77
N VAL A 48 -10.52 -1.24 -14.22
CA VAL A 48 -11.95 -1.29 -14.50
C VAL A 48 -12.37 -0.01 -15.20
N VAL A 49 -12.75 -0.11 -16.47
CA VAL A 49 -13.31 1.00 -17.25
C VAL A 49 -14.83 0.92 -17.19
N LEU A 50 -15.43 1.83 -16.43
CA LEU A 50 -16.86 1.83 -16.14
C LEU A 50 -17.61 2.89 -16.97
N ASN A 51 -18.32 2.42 -17.99
CA ASN A 51 -19.25 3.17 -18.81
C ASN A 51 -20.70 2.82 -18.45
N ALA A 52 -21.02 2.89 -17.16
CA ALA A 52 -22.34 2.64 -16.59
C ALA A 52 -22.58 3.57 -15.38
N GLY A 53 -23.83 3.93 -15.14
CA GLY A 53 -24.28 4.67 -13.97
C GLY A 53 -24.82 3.76 -12.86
N LEU A 54 -25.04 4.31 -11.67
CA LEU A 54 -25.51 3.57 -10.48
C LEU A 54 -26.81 2.81 -10.70
N THR A 55 -27.73 3.36 -11.51
CA THR A 55 -29.03 2.77 -11.82
C THR A 55 -28.96 1.68 -12.89
N ASP A 56 -27.83 1.55 -13.58
CA ASP A 56 -27.63 0.56 -14.65
C ASP A 56 -27.17 -0.80 -14.11
N PHE A 57 -26.97 -0.87 -12.80
CA PHE A 57 -26.75 -2.09 -12.06
C PHE A 57 -28.11 -2.59 -11.60
N THR A 58 -28.48 -3.81 -12.02
CA THR A 58 -29.60 -4.53 -11.42
C THR A 58 -29.19 -4.93 -10.01
N MET A 59 -29.29 -3.97 -9.10
CA MET A 59 -28.61 -3.89 -7.81
C MET A 59 -29.20 -4.80 -6.72
N GLY A 60 -29.75 -5.97 -7.09
CA GLY A 60 -30.17 -6.98 -6.11
C GLY A 60 -28.99 -7.66 -5.42
N ALA A 61 -27.80 -7.59 -6.03
CA ALA A 61 -26.62 -8.40 -5.70
C ALA A 61 -25.38 -7.60 -5.27
N LEU A 62 -25.45 -6.30 -4.95
CA LEU A 62 -24.27 -5.60 -4.39
C LEU A 62 -23.83 -6.13 -3.02
N TRP A 63 -24.59 -7.02 -2.35
CA TRP A 63 -24.49 -7.18 -0.90
C TRP A 63 -24.46 -8.61 -0.36
N ASP A 64 -25.26 -9.54 -0.87
CA ASP A 64 -25.30 -10.88 -0.25
C ASP A 64 -24.03 -11.72 -0.54
N ASP A 65 -23.32 -11.39 -1.63
CA ASP A 65 -22.02 -11.92 -2.04
C ASP A 65 -20.87 -10.91 -1.87
N ALA A 66 -20.91 -10.09 -0.82
CA ALA A 66 -19.67 -9.69 -0.13
C ALA A 66 -18.84 -10.91 0.35
N LYS A 67 -19.34 -12.14 0.11
CA LYS A 67 -18.60 -13.38 -0.14
C LYS A 67 -17.68 -13.35 -1.37
N LEU A 68 -17.04 -12.21 -1.64
CA LEU A 68 -15.58 -12.20 -1.74
C LEU A 68 -15.03 -12.62 -0.36
N GLY A 69 -15.21 -13.92 -0.07
CA GLY A 69 -14.78 -14.56 1.14
C GLY A 69 -13.35 -14.14 1.43
N VAL A 70 -13.06 -13.98 2.71
CA VAL A 70 -11.83 -13.48 3.36
C VAL A 70 -10.51 -14.04 2.81
N SER A 71 -10.52 -14.96 1.83
CA SER A 71 -9.38 -15.70 1.29
C SER A 71 -8.78 -15.20 -0.03
N ASN A 72 -9.50 -14.51 -0.93
CA ASN A 72 -8.97 -14.19 -2.29
C ASN A 72 -8.43 -12.76 -2.46
N TRP A 73 -8.62 -11.89 -1.47
CA TRP A 73 -8.22 -10.49 -1.57
C TRP A 73 -6.71 -10.25 -1.49
N SER A 74 -5.95 -11.18 -0.91
CA SER A 74 -4.49 -11.12 -0.81
C SER A 74 -3.80 -11.20 -2.17
N GLY A 75 -4.49 -11.74 -3.18
CA GLY A 75 -3.98 -11.86 -4.55
C GLY A 75 -4.14 -10.59 -5.38
N PHE A 76 -4.75 -9.51 -4.86
CA PHE A 76 -4.77 -8.22 -5.56
C PHE A 76 -3.59 -7.35 -5.16
N GLU A 77 -2.92 -6.77 -6.16
CA GLU A 77 -1.93 -5.72 -5.93
C GLU A 77 -2.60 -4.36 -5.86
N ARG A 78 -3.39 -3.99 -6.89
CA ARG A 78 -4.01 -2.67 -7.04
C ARG A 78 -5.23 -2.72 -7.96
N VAL A 79 -6.16 -1.79 -7.75
CA VAL A 79 -7.33 -1.61 -8.61
C VAL A 79 -7.45 -0.15 -9.06
N ALA A 80 -7.47 0.08 -10.37
CA ALA A 80 -7.73 1.39 -10.95
C ALA A 80 -9.11 1.41 -11.59
N ILE A 81 -9.92 2.43 -11.28
CA ILE A 81 -11.28 2.56 -11.80
C ILE A 81 -11.38 3.84 -12.62
N VAL A 82 -11.72 3.70 -13.90
CA VAL A 82 -11.91 4.82 -14.82
C VAL A 82 -13.41 5.01 -15.02
N THR A 83 -13.95 6.15 -14.61
CA THR A 83 -15.37 6.45 -14.82
C THR A 83 -15.64 7.93 -15.07
N ALA A 84 -16.59 8.20 -15.97
CA ALA A 84 -17.12 9.55 -16.16
C ALA A 84 -18.18 9.91 -15.11
N ASN A 85 -18.71 8.93 -14.38
CA ASN A 85 -19.83 9.12 -13.47
C ASN A 85 -19.33 9.53 -12.08
N THR A 86 -19.59 10.78 -11.69
CA THR A 86 -19.13 11.34 -10.41
C THR A 86 -19.79 10.68 -9.20
N ALA A 87 -21.02 10.19 -9.31
CA ALA A 87 -21.70 9.49 -8.23
C ALA A 87 -21.06 8.11 -7.99
N MET A 88 -20.73 7.39 -9.07
CA MET A 88 -19.97 6.15 -9.00
C MET A 88 -18.58 6.38 -8.43
N ALA A 89 -17.85 7.40 -8.91
CA ALA A 89 -16.53 7.73 -8.38
C ALA A 89 -16.56 7.98 -6.87
N ARG A 90 -17.61 8.65 -6.37
CA ARG A 90 -17.82 8.88 -4.94
C ARG A 90 -18.08 7.57 -4.18
N MET A 91 -18.95 6.70 -4.71
CA MET A 91 -19.24 5.40 -4.12
C MET A 91 -17.98 4.53 -4.03
N VAL A 92 -17.23 4.42 -5.12
CA VAL A 92 -15.98 3.63 -5.17
C VAL A 92 -14.97 4.14 -4.16
N ARG A 93 -14.78 5.46 -4.04
CA ARG A 93 -13.87 6.06 -3.04
C ARG A 93 -14.31 5.80 -1.60
N ALA A 94 -15.62 5.72 -1.34
CA ALA A 94 -16.11 5.34 -0.03
C ALA A 94 -15.83 3.86 0.26
N PHE A 95 -16.03 2.99 -0.75
CA PHE A 95 -15.80 1.56 -0.63
C PHE A 95 -14.32 1.17 -0.56
N SER A 96 -13.41 1.94 -1.20
CA SER A 96 -11.98 1.63 -1.25
C SER A 96 -11.31 1.54 0.12
N ILE A 97 -11.89 2.16 1.15
CA ILE A 97 -11.39 2.09 2.54
C ILE A 97 -11.46 0.65 3.08
N LEU A 98 -12.41 -0.16 2.59
CA LEU A 98 -12.63 -1.54 3.00
C LEU A 98 -11.76 -2.53 2.22
N MET A 99 -11.11 -2.08 1.14
CA MET A 99 -10.32 -2.93 0.26
C MET A 99 -8.92 -3.15 0.85
N PRO A 100 -8.39 -4.37 0.86
CA PRO A 100 -7.05 -4.66 1.37
C PRO A 100 -5.94 -4.37 0.34
N CYS A 101 -6.30 -3.83 -0.83
CA CYS A 101 -5.37 -3.32 -1.83
C CYS A 101 -5.66 -1.85 -2.14
N PRO A 102 -4.67 -1.09 -2.65
CA PRO A 102 -4.87 0.29 -3.06
C PRO A 102 -5.87 0.39 -4.21
N VAL A 103 -6.77 1.36 -4.11
CA VAL A 103 -7.74 1.67 -5.17
C VAL A 103 -7.64 3.14 -5.54
N SER A 104 -7.52 3.43 -6.84
CA SER A 104 -7.57 4.80 -7.39
C SER A 104 -8.71 4.96 -8.38
N VAL A 105 -9.28 6.16 -8.41
CA VAL A 105 -10.40 6.50 -9.31
C VAL A 105 -10.02 7.65 -10.20
N PHE A 106 -10.06 7.40 -11.50
CA PHE A 106 -9.69 8.30 -12.58
C PHE A 106 -10.93 8.76 -13.36
N GLY A 107 -10.81 9.94 -13.97
CA GLY A 107 -11.88 10.53 -14.79
C GLY A 107 -12.04 9.85 -16.16
N LYS A 108 -13.00 10.32 -16.94
CA LYS A 108 -13.23 9.81 -18.31
C LYS A 108 -11.98 9.94 -19.18
N LYS A 109 -11.68 8.92 -19.98
CA LYS A 109 -10.53 8.85 -20.91
C LYS A 109 -9.15 8.87 -20.23
N ALA A 110 -9.07 8.67 -18.92
CA ALA A 110 -7.80 8.57 -18.20
C ALA A 110 -7.32 7.11 -18.07
N GLU A 111 -7.58 6.27 -19.08
CA GLU A 111 -7.20 4.86 -19.05
C GLU A 111 -5.68 4.69 -19.03
N ASP A 112 -4.94 5.51 -19.78
CA ASP A 112 -3.48 5.41 -19.82
C ASP A 112 -2.84 5.86 -18.50
N GLU A 113 -3.39 6.90 -17.85
CA GLU A 113 -2.99 7.33 -16.51
C GLU A 113 -3.29 6.23 -15.47
N ALA A 114 -4.46 5.60 -15.57
CA ALA A 114 -4.85 4.49 -14.71
C ALA A 114 -3.95 3.27 -14.90
N ARG A 115 -3.59 2.92 -16.14
CA ARG A 115 -2.61 1.86 -16.45
C ARG A 115 -1.26 2.19 -15.83
N LEU A 116 -0.76 3.41 -16.05
CA LEU A 116 0.53 3.82 -15.49
C LEU A 116 0.55 3.69 -13.96
N TRP A 117 -0.48 4.20 -13.28
CA TRP A 117 -0.60 4.12 -11.82
C TRP A 117 -0.62 2.68 -11.28
N LEU A 118 -1.14 1.71 -12.04
CA LEU A 118 -1.11 0.29 -11.64
C LEU A 118 0.32 -0.25 -11.53
N PHE A 119 1.26 0.29 -12.32
CA PHE A 119 2.65 -0.20 -12.40
C PHE A 119 3.69 0.72 -11.76
N GLU A 120 3.35 1.97 -11.47
CA GLU A 120 4.28 2.88 -10.79
C GLU A 120 4.64 2.40 -9.38
N SER A 121 5.89 2.58 -8.97
CA SER A 121 6.22 2.42 -7.55
C SER A 121 5.62 3.59 -6.77
N LEU A 122 4.65 3.31 -5.89
CA LEU A 122 3.99 4.35 -5.10
C LEU A 122 4.82 4.77 -3.88
N GLY A 123 5.81 3.97 -3.51
CA GLY A 123 6.72 4.25 -2.41
C GLY A 123 7.80 3.17 -2.29
N ALA A 124 8.84 3.50 -1.55
CA ALA A 124 9.99 2.63 -1.34
C ALA A 124 10.49 2.76 0.09
N ILE A 125 11.18 1.73 0.57
CA ILE A 125 11.99 1.77 1.79
C ILE A 125 13.43 1.58 1.35
N HIS A 126 14.31 2.52 1.67
CA HIS A 126 15.74 2.34 1.47
C HIS A 126 16.41 2.11 2.82
N GLN A 127 17.28 1.09 2.87
CA GLN A 127 18.04 0.75 4.07
C GLN A 127 19.52 0.94 3.78
N THR A 128 20.20 1.72 4.63
CA THR A 128 21.64 1.94 4.54
C THR A 128 22.29 1.65 5.89
N ASP A 129 23.22 0.70 5.92
CA ASP A 129 24.09 0.46 7.07
C ASP A 129 25.08 1.64 7.18
N LEU A 130 24.96 2.43 8.24
CA LEU A 130 25.83 3.58 8.49
C LEU A 130 27.10 3.21 9.30
N GLY A 131 27.28 1.92 9.62
CA GLY A 131 28.30 1.39 10.50
C GLY A 131 27.93 1.48 11.98
N SER A 132 28.72 0.84 12.84
CA SER A 132 28.60 0.88 14.30
C SER A 132 27.19 0.54 14.81
N GLY A 133 26.56 -0.50 14.23
CA GLY A 133 25.21 -0.92 14.60
C GLY A 133 24.11 0.10 14.28
N THR A 134 24.38 1.09 13.41
CA THR A 134 23.42 2.13 13.04
C THR A 134 22.81 1.85 11.67
N LEU A 135 21.48 1.73 11.61
CA LEU A 135 20.73 1.58 10.37
C LEU A 135 20.00 2.88 10.03
N HIS A 136 20.16 3.35 8.81
CA HIS A 136 19.36 4.41 8.22
C HIS A 136 18.25 3.82 7.38
N VAL A 137 17.00 4.16 7.70
CA VAL A 137 15.80 3.72 6.98
C VAL A 137 15.11 4.95 6.43
N GLU A 138 15.02 5.06 5.11
CA GLU A 138 14.30 6.13 4.41
C GLU A 138 12.96 5.60 3.89
N LEU A 139 11.85 6.24 4.30
CA LEU A 139 10.52 5.99 3.74
C LEU A 139 10.20 7.04 2.68
N LEU A 140 9.92 6.59 1.46
CA LEU A 140 9.63 7.45 0.31
C LEU A 140 8.22 7.21 -0.22
N GLY A 141 7.53 8.29 -0.57
CA GLY A 141 6.18 8.25 -1.15
C GLY A 141 5.18 7.57 -0.23
N LYS A 142 4.20 6.89 -0.83
CA LYS A 142 3.21 6.08 -0.15
C LYS A 142 3.59 4.61 -0.13
N VAL A 143 4.09 4.13 1.00
CA VAL A 143 4.64 2.78 1.14
C VAL A 143 3.54 1.72 1.25
N GLY A 144 3.65 0.67 0.43
CA GLY A 144 2.75 -0.49 0.40
C GLY A 144 3.16 -1.63 1.34
N ALA A 145 2.25 -2.56 1.61
CA ALA A 145 2.51 -3.71 2.49
C ALA A 145 3.49 -4.71 1.87
N ASP A 146 3.46 -4.84 0.55
CA ASP A 146 4.40 -5.60 -0.27
C ASP A 146 5.84 -5.09 -0.13
N VAL A 147 6.04 -3.77 -0.11
CA VAL A 147 7.36 -3.16 0.11
C VAL A 147 7.88 -3.47 1.51
N TYR A 148 7.03 -3.44 2.54
CA TYR A 148 7.44 -3.90 3.88
C TYR A 148 7.82 -5.38 3.89
N ALA A 149 7.09 -6.24 3.19
CA ALA A 149 7.38 -7.66 3.15
C ALA A 149 8.77 -7.96 2.56
N SER A 150 9.14 -7.31 1.45
CA SER A 150 10.47 -7.49 0.85
C SER A 150 11.60 -6.92 1.72
N GLU A 151 11.33 -5.82 2.40
CA GLU A 151 12.35 -5.07 3.15
C GLU A 151 12.59 -5.62 4.56
N THR A 152 11.62 -6.37 5.09
CA THR A 152 11.72 -7.00 6.41
C THR A 152 12.87 -8.02 6.46
N GLU A 153 13.14 -8.74 5.37
CA GLU A 153 14.24 -9.71 5.33
C GLU A 153 15.62 -9.05 5.48
N ASN A 154 15.84 -7.95 4.77
CA ASN A 154 17.08 -7.16 4.85
C ASN A 154 17.28 -6.58 6.26
N LEU A 155 16.20 -6.04 6.84
CA LEU A 155 16.22 -5.51 8.20
C LEU A 155 16.55 -6.61 9.22
N ASN A 156 15.90 -7.78 9.11
CA ASN A 156 16.13 -8.91 10.00
C ASN A 156 17.58 -9.40 9.93
N ALA A 157 18.17 -9.42 8.73
CA ALA A 157 19.58 -9.79 8.54
C ALA A 157 20.52 -8.80 9.25
N PHE A 158 20.25 -7.49 9.12
CA PHE A 158 21.02 -6.46 9.81
C PHE A 158 20.92 -6.59 11.33
N ILE A 159 19.71 -6.78 11.87
CA ILE A 159 19.48 -6.88 13.31
C ILE A 159 20.19 -8.11 13.90
N ARG A 160 20.09 -9.28 13.24
CA ARG A 160 20.78 -10.51 13.67
C ARG A 160 22.30 -10.37 13.72
N LYS A 161 22.87 -9.48 12.90
CA LYS A 161 24.31 -9.22 12.87
C LYS A 161 24.80 -8.37 14.05
N ASN A 162 23.94 -7.51 14.61
CA ASN A 162 24.34 -6.47 15.56
C ASN A 162 23.82 -6.70 17.00
N ASP A 163 22.94 -7.68 17.24
CA ASP A 163 22.22 -7.99 18.50
C ASP A 163 21.31 -6.87 19.03
N ARG A 164 21.82 -5.64 19.05
CA ARG A 164 21.12 -4.38 19.30
C ARG A 164 21.50 -3.37 18.22
N PHE A 165 20.66 -2.37 17.99
CA PHE A 165 20.90 -1.41 16.92
C PHE A 165 20.37 -0.03 17.22
N ARG A 166 20.91 0.96 16.49
CA ARG A 166 20.43 2.34 16.48
C ARG A 166 19.72 2.60 15.16
N LEU A 167 18.58 3.28 15.19
CA LEU A 167 17.75 3.54 14.02
C LEU A 167 17.73 5.04 13.71
N LEU A 168 18.09 5.41 12.49
CA LEU A 168 17.77 6.71 11.92
C LEU A 168 16.61 6.51 10.94
N LEU A 169 15.43 7.02 11.26
CA LEU A 169 14.25 6.98 10.41
C LEU A 169 14.08 8.32 9.70
N ASP A 170 14.29 8.33 8.39
CA ASP A 170 14.06 9.48 7.52
C ASP A 170 12.74 9.31 6.77
N ILE A 171 11.85 10.25 6.97
CA ILE A 171 10.48 10.26 6.46
C ILE A 171 10.17 11.63 5.84
N ARG A 172 11.20 12.39 5.49
CA ARG A 172 11.08 13.73 4.89
C ARG A 172 10.31 13.73 3.57
N ARG A 173 10.30 12.58 2.89
CA ARG A 173 9.62 12.34 1.61
C ARG A 173 8.55 11.27 1.73
N PHE A 174 8.08 11.00 2.95
CA PHE A 174 7.05 10.00 3.22
C PHE A 174 5.65 10.64 3.14
N ASP A 175 4.81 10.11 2.26
CA ASP A 175 3.46 10.60 2.02
C ASP A 175 2.39 9.75 2.73
N GLY A 176 2.80 8.77 3.54
CA GLY A 176 1.93 7.89 4.33
C GLY A 176 1.90 6.44 3.83
N TRP A 177 0.96 5.66 4.35
CA TRP A 177 0.79 4.27 3.94
C TRP A 177 -0.31 4.07 2.93
N GLN A 178 -0.11 3.07 2.07
CA GLN A 178 -1.15 2.57 1.20
C GLN A 178 -2.08 1.62 1.98
N GLY A 179 -3.09 2.20 2.64
CA GLY A 179 -4.13 1.47 3.36
C GLY A 179 -3.72 0.95 4.75
N LEU A 180 -4.67 0.31 5.43
CA LEU A 180 -4.49 -0.17 6.81
C LEU A 180 -3.53 -1.36 6.92
N GLY A 181 -3.41 -2.18 5.87
CA GLY A 181 -2.50 -3.32 5.85
C GLY A 181 -1.02 -2.91 5.92
N ALA A 182 -0.62 -1.89 5.15
CA ALA A 182 0.74 -1.36 5.19
C ALA A 182 1.08 -0.74 6.54
N MET A 183 0.11 -0.02 7.14
CA MET A 183 0.24 0.50 8.50
C MET A 183 0.38 -0.62 9.54
N ALA A 184 -0.43 -1.68 9.45
CA ALA A 184 -0.33 -2.83 10.34
C ALA A 184 1.03 -3.56 10.22
N ALA A 185 1.53 -3.72 8.99
CA ALA A 185 2.85 -4.30 8.73
C ALA A 185 3.97 -3.49 9.39
N HIS A 186 3.95 -2.16 9.25
CA HIS A 186 4.89 -1.27 9.95
C HIS A 186 4.83 -1.44 11.47
N PHE A 187 3.62 -1.43 12.06
CA PHE A 187 3.49 -1.55 13.52
C PHE A 187 3.89 -2.92 14.07
N HIS A 188 3.72 -3.98 13.28
CA HIS A 188 4.22 -5.31 13.60
C HIS A 188 5.74 -5.32 13.64
N LEU A 189 6.38 -4.80 12.59
CA LEU A 189 7.85 -4.68 12.50
C LEU A 189 8.43 -3.87 13.67
N VAL A 190 7.81 -2.75 14.01
CA VAL A 190 8.21 -1.97 15.20
C VAL A 190 8.08 -2.80 16.47
N ARG A 191 6.94 -3.47 16.69
CA ARG A 191 6.71 -4.28 17.90
C ARG A 191 7.76 -5.40 18.05
N ASP A 192 8.11 -6.06 16.96
CA ASP A 192 8.98 -7.22 16.99
C ASP A 192 10.46 -6.86 17.26
N HIS A 193 10.87 -5.64 16.89
CA HIS A 193 12.27 -5.21 16.96
C HIS A 193 12.55 -4.09 17.96
N VAL A 194 11.53 -3.42 18.49
CA VAL A 194 11.72 -2.29 19.43
C VAL A 194 12.50 -2.66 20.69
N GLY A 195 12.46 -3.93 21.11
CA GLY A 195 13.24 -4.42 22.26
C GLY A 195 14.76 -4.45 22.04
N GLN A 196 15.20 -4.58 20.79
CA GLN A 196 16.62 -4.58 20.39
C GLN A 196 17.14 -3.18 20.06
N LEU A 197 16.25 -2.19 19.99
CA LEU A 197 16.60 -0.83 19.65
C LEU A 197 17.29 -0.15 20.85
N ASP A 198 18.44 0.46 20.63
CA ASP A 198 19.17 1.26 21.62
C ASP A 198 18.74 2.73 21.59
N ARG A 199 18.71 3.28 20.38
CA ARG A 199 18.52 4.71 20.15
C ARG A 199 17.80 4.91 18.83
N ALA A 200 16.93 5.92 18.78
CA ALA A 200 16.17 6.27 17.59
C ALA A 200 16.29 7.76 17.28
N ALA A 201 16.66 8.09 16.04
CA ALA A 201 16.56 9.43 15.50
C ALA A 201 15.48 9.42 14.43
N VAL A 202 14.56 10.39 14.45
CA VAL A 202 13.53 10.54 13.41
C VAL A 202 13.68 11.90 12.76
N VAL A 203 13.75 11.95 11.43
CA VAL A 203 13.91 13.18 10.63
C VAL A 203 12.71 13.34 9.71
N GLY A 204 11.97 14.45 9.83
CA GLY A 204 10.77 14.64 9.02
C GLY A 204 10.05 15.96 9.25
N ASP A 205 8.84 16.05 8.69
CA ASP A 205 7.81 17.00 9.11
C ASP A 205 6.74 16.31 9.97
N SER A 206 5.90 17.09 10.65
CA SER A 206 4.96 16.59 11.67
C SER A 206 3.63 16.03 11.10
N ARG A 207 3.55 15.70 9.81
CA ARG A 207 2.26 15.36 9.15
C ARG A 207 1.58 14.07 9.64
N TRP A 208 2.25 13.29 10.48
CA TRP A 208 1.82 11.99 11.01
C TRP A 208 1.88 11.96 12.55
N GLU A 209 1.77 13.13 13.21
CA GLU A 209 1.82 13.37 14.67
C GLU A 209 1.17 12.31 15.55
N ALA A 210 -0.05 11.86 15.24
CA ALA A 210 -0.74 10.85 16.04
C ALA A 210 -0.02 9.50 16.07
N MET A 211 0.63 9.14 14.95
CA MET A 211 1.40 7.92 14.80
C MET A 211 2.80 8.07 15.42
N VAL A 212 3.45 9.25 15.29
CA VAL A 212 4.69 9.59 16.04
C VAL A 212 4.47 9.26 17.52
N VAL A 213 3.38 9.77 18.09
CA VAL A 213 3.08 9.64 19.52
C VAL A 213 2.90 8.17 19.92
N GLN A 214 2.32 7.32 19.07
CA GLN A 214 2.15 5.90 19.39
C GLN A 214 3.46 5.10 19.27
N VAL A 215 4.29 5.39 18.28
CA VAL A 215 5.62 4.78 18.15
C VAL A 215 6.53 5.25 19.29
N VAL A 216 6.57 6.57 19.54
CA VAL A 216 7.29 7.18 20.67
C VAL A 216 6.81 6.62 22.01
N LYS A 217 5.50 6.37 22.19
CA LYS A 217 4.97 5.71 23.40
C LYS A 217 5.50 4.29 23.60
N ARG A 218 5.68 3.51 22.52
CA ARG A 218 6.31 2.17 22.60
C ARG A 218 7.82 2.24 22.77
N LEU A 219 8.43 3.35 22.37
CA LEU A 219 9.83 3.68 22.58
C LEU A 219 10.08 4.33 23.96
N ILE A 220 9.05 4.53 24.79
CA ILE A 220 9.22 5.02 26.17
C ILE A 220 10.11 4.03 26.92
N GLY A 221 11.36 4.47 27.18
CA GLY A 221 12.44 3.65 27.73
C GLY A 221 13.71 3.62 26.88
N GLN A 222 13.63 3.98 25.59
CA GLN A 222 14.76 4.09 24.66
C GLN A 222 15.09 5.57 24.36
N GLU A 223 16.35 5.89 24.08
CA GLU A 223 16.77 7.24 23.72
C GLU A 223 16.25 7.62 22.32
N ALA A 224 15.09 8.28 22.24
CA ALA A 224 14.50 8.72 20.98
C ALA A 224 14.55 10.25 20.82
N ARG A 225 14.91 10.73 19.63
CA ARG A 225 14.96 12.17 19.31
C ARG A 225 14.41 12.49 17.93
N TYR A 226 13.70 13.62 17.83
CA TYR A 226 13.18 14.17 16.59
C TYR A 226 14.07 15.29 16.05
N PHE A 227 14.18 15.36 14.73
CA PHE A 227 14.95 16.34 13.97
C PHE A 227 14.07 16.91 12.86
N GLY A 228 14.24 18.20 12.56
CA GLY A 228 13.47 18.85 11.50
C GLY A 228 13.86 18.36 10.11
N ASN A 229 13.05 18.71 9.12
CA ASN A 229 13.21 18.29 7.72
C ASN A 229 14.61 18.62 7.12
N ASN A 230 15.28 19.64 7.64
CA ASN A 230 16.61 20.07 7.17
C ASN A 230 17.78 19.57 8.04
N ASP A 231 17.50 18.79 9.08
CA ASP A 231 18.48 18.43 10.13
C ASP A 231 19.02 16.99 10.00
N LEU A 232 18.98 16.40 8.80
CA LEU A 232 19.43 15.03 8.57
C LEU A 232 20.87 14.79 9.04
N GLU A 233 21.78 15.71 8.72
CA GLU A 233 23.20 15.56 9.10
C GLU A 233 23.40 15.66 10.61
N ALA A 234 22.62 16.51 11.29
CA ALA A 234 22.62 16.59 12.75
C ALA A 234 22.08 15.29 13.38
N ALA A 235 21.05 14.70 12.78
CA ALA A 235 20.49 13.42 13.21
C ALA A 235 21.51 12.27 13.04
N LYS A 236 22.20 12.22 11.90
CA LYS A 236 23.29 11.26 11.63
C LYS A 236 24.45 11.40 12.61
N ALA A 237 24.81 12.62 12.99
CA ALA A 237 25.87 12.83 13.98
C ALA A 237 25.43 12.35 15.37
N TRP A 238 24.22 12.70 15.80
CA TRP A 238 23.69 12.34 17.12
C TRP A 238 23.42 10.84 17.29
N ILE A 239 22.92 10.16 16.27
CA ILE A 239 22.63 8.72 16.37
C ILE A 239 23.92 7.90 16.49
N LYS A 240 25.04 8.41 15.99
CA LYS A 240 26.36 7.75 16.03
C LYS A 240 27.14 7.99 17.33
N THR A 241 26.76 8.96 18.16
CA THR A 241 27.43 9.15 19.45
C THR A 241 27.21 7.95 20.35
N ASP A 242 28.17 7.65 21.22
CA ASP A 242 28.03 6.57 22.21
C ASP A 242 26.97 6.86 23.28
#